data_AF-A0A544YL78-F1
#
_entry.id   AF-A0A544YL78-F1
#
_cell.length_a   1.000
_cell.length_b   1.000
_cell.length_c   1.000
_cell.angle_alpha   90.00
_cell.angle_beta   90.00
_cell.angle_gamma   90.00
#
_symmetry.space_group_name_H-M   'P 1'
#
loop_
_entity.id
_entity.type
_entity.pdbx_description
1 polymer ?
#
loop_
_entity_poly.entity_id
_entity_poly.type
_entity_poly.pdbx_seq_one_letter_code
_entity_poly.pdbx_strand_id
1 'polypeptide(L)' 'MTRPITLFTGQWADLPFEEVCRLASEWGYDGLEIACWGDHFEVDKAL' A
#
# COMPACT_ATOMS: atom_id res chain seq x y z
N MET A 1 17.06 -12.11 -12.46
CA MET A 1 16.27 -10.98 -11.97
C MET A 1 15.65 -11.38 -10.65
N THR A 2 15.89 -10.62 -9.58
CA THR A 2 15.21 -10.82 -8.29
C THR A 2 13.75 -10.42 -8.46
N ARG A 3 12.83 -11.19 -7.88
CA ARG A 3 11.39 -10.88 -7.95
C ARG A 3 11.09 -9.70 -7.01
N PRO A 4 10.25 -8.73 -7.41
CA PRO A 4 9.83 -7.64 -6.51
C PRO A 4 9.15 -8.18 -5.25
N ILE A 5 9.42 -7.56 -4.11
CA ILE A 5 8.78 -7.82 -2.82
C ILE A 5 7.85 -6.67 -2.49
N THR A 6 6.56 -6.98 -2.32
CA THR A 6 5.51 -5.99 -2.08
C THR A 6 4.95 -6.10 -0.68
N LEU A 7 4.61 -4.96 -0.08
CA LEU A 7 3.91 -4.91 1.20
C LEU A 7 2.39 -4.91 0.98
N PHE A 8 1.68 -5.84 1.62
CA PHE A 8 0.23 -5.77 1.69
C PHE A 8 -0.22 -4.72 2.72
N THR A 9 -1.06 -3.79 2.27
CA THR A 9 -1.44 -2.60 3.06
C THR A 9 -2.64 -2.84 4.00
N GLY A 10 -3.27 -4.02 3.97
CA GLY A 10 -4.51 -4.26 4.71
C GLY A 10 -4.41 -4.10 6.24
N GLN A 11 -3.26 -4.46 6.82
CA GLN A 11 -2.96 -4.34 8.24
C GLN A 11 -2.65 -2.90 8.67
N TRP A 12 -2.51 -1.97 7.72
CA TRP A 12 -2.08 -0.59 7.93
C TRP A 12 -3.18 0.41 7.60
N ALA A 13 -4.43 -0.05 7.44
CA ALA A 13 -5.55 0.79 7.04
C ALA A 13 -5.99 1.81 8.11
N ASP A 14 -5.35 1.81 9.27
CA ASP A 14 -5.43 2.85 10.29
C ASP A 14 -4.49 4.04 10.03
N LEU A 15 -3.52 3.90 9.11
CA LEU A 15 -2.63 4.96 8.67
C LEU A 15 -3.08 5.55 7.33
N PRO A 16 -2.81 6.85 7.06
CA PRO A 16 -3.03 7.41 5.73
C PRO A 16 -2.18 6.71 4.66
N PHE A 17 -2.73 6.57 3.46
CA PHE A 17 -2.02 5.89 2.35
C PHE A 17 -0.63 6.48 2.05
N GLU A 18 -0.48 7.80 2.11
CA GLU A 18 0.81 8.47 1.89
C GLU A 18 1.86 8.09 2.95
N GLU A 19 1.44 7.89 4.20
CA GLU A 19 2.32 7.45 5.28
C GLU A 19 2.76 5.99 5.08
N VAL A 20 1.85 5.12 4.64
CA VAL A 20 2.19 3.74 4.27
C VAL A 20 3.18 3.71 3.10
N CYS A 21 3.04 4.59 2.11
CA CYS A 21 3.99 4.72 1.01
C CYS A 21 5.37 5.14 1.50
N ARG A 22 5.44 6.15 2.38
CA ARG A 22 6.70 6.63 2.97
C ARG A 22 7.41 5.51 3.73
N LEU A 23 6.69 4.83 4.62
CA LEU A 23 7.22 3.73 5.42
C LEU A 23 7.69 2.55 4.56
N ALA A 24 6.89 2.13 3.58
CA ALA A 24 7.26 1.02 2.69
C ALA A 24 8.54 1.30 1.90
N SER A 25 8.73 2.55 1.43
CA SER A 25 9.95 2.98 0.77
C SER A 25 11.16 2.98 1.72
N GLU A 26 10.99 3.43 2.97
CA GLU A 26 12.06 3.41 3.97
C GLU A 26 12.47 1.99 4.39
N TRP A 27 11.53 1.05 4.37
CA TRP A 27 11.77 -0.37 4.67
C TRP A 27 12.36 -1.16 3.50
N GLY A 28 12.37 -0.58 2.29
CA GLY A 28 12.94 -1.21 1.10
C GLY A 28 12.01 -2.18 0.38
N TYR A 29 10.68 -2.02 0.52
CA TYR A 29 9.73 -2.72 -0.35
C TYR A 29 9.75 -2.14 -1.76
N ASP A 30 9.61 -3.01 -2.76
CA ASP A 30 9.59 -2.62 -4.17
C ASP A 30 8.22 -2.09 -4.62
N GLY A 31 7.17 -2.30 -3.82
CA GLY A 31 5.83 -1.84 -4.13
C GLY A 31 4.79 -2.21 -3.07
N LEU A 32 3.53 -1.91 -3.37
CA LEU A 32 2.39 -2.11 -2.48
C LEU A 32 1.31 -2.98 -3.14
N GLU A 33 0.73 -3.88 -2.35
CA GLU A 33 -0.57 -4.49 -2.61
C GLU A 33 -1.63 -3.68 -1.85
N ILE A 34 -2.35 -2.84 -2.60
CA ILE A 34 -3.25 -1.83 -2.04
C ILE A 34 -4.57 -2.46 -1.63
N ALA A 35 -4.95 -2.28 -0.36
CA ALA A 35 -6.21 -2.76 0.19
C ALA A 35 -7.37 -1.87 -0.25
N CYS A 36 -8.51 -2.49 -0.55
CA CYS A 36 -9.73 -1.81 -0.99
C CYS A 36 -10.60 -1.34 0.19
N TRP A 37 -9.99 -0.82 1.25
CA TRP A 37 -10.68 -0.26 2.42
C TRP A 37 -9.80 0.77 3.13
N GLY A 38 -10.35 1.47 4.12
CA GLY A 38 -9.70 2.65 4.69
C GLY A 38 -9.68 3.79 3.68
N ASP A 39 -8.60 4.58 3.67
CA ASP A 39 -8.34 5.62 2.66
C ASP A 39 -7.34 5.17 1.57
N HIS A 40 -7.03 3.87 1.49
CA HIS A 40 -5.99 3.33 0.59
C HIS A 40 -6.41 3.27 -0.88
N PHE A 41 -7.68 3.00 -1.18
CA PHE A 41 -8.16 2.92 -2.56
C PHE A 41 -9.65 3.23 -2.69
N GLU A 42 -9.99 4.22 -3.52
CA GLU A 42 -11.37 4.62 -3.80
C GLU A 42 -11.99 3.73 -4.88
N VAL A 43 -12.47 2.54 -4.49
CA VAL A 43 -13.08 1.55 -5.39
C VAL A 43 -14.18 2.16 -6.27
N ASP A 44 -14.99 3.05 -5.71
CA ASP A 44 -16.13 3.67 -6.41
C ASP A 44 -15.72 4.56 -7.58
N LYS A 45 -14.48 5.10 -7.59
CA LYS A 45 -13.95 5.90 -8.72
C LYS A 45 -13.44 5.04 -9.87
N ALA A 46 -13.30 3.73 -9.65
CA ALA A 46 -12.76 2.77 -10.62
C ALA A 46 -13.84 1.96 -11.35
N LEU A 47 -15.13 2.16 -11.01
CA LEU A 47 -16.30 1.56 -11.66
C LEU A 47 -16.77 2.39 -12.87
#